data_AF-A0A2S8GBW1-F1
#
_entry.id   AF-A0A2S8GBW1-F1
#
_cell.length_a   1.000
_cell.length_b   1.000
_cell.length_c   1.000
_cell.angle_alpha   90.00
_cell.angle_beta   90.00
_cell.angle_gamma   90.00
#
_symmetry.space_group_name_H-M   'P 1'
#
loop_
_entity.id
_entity.type
_entity.pdbx_description
1 polymer ?
#
loop_
_entity_poly.entity_id
_entity_poly.type
_entity_poly.pdbx_seq_one_letter_code
_entity_poly.pdbx_strand_id
1 'polypeptide(L)'
;MAATTIVFYGIRLEVPESDVTALESRTHPKILAAREVGLEYYWGNFDSPGEEYVMFIGKLIGKIGFEDHNELQFNVAMISEIAELVSGRLRQVGFVEKPCLHLKFQPD
;
A
#
# COMPACT_ATOMS: atom_id res chain seq x y z
N MET A 1 -0.48 7.34 -16.25
CA MET A 1 -0.04 8.37 -15.27
C MET A 1 1.35 8.77 -15.79
N ALA A 2 2.41 8.95 -15.00
CA ALA A 2 3.74 8.50 -15.47
C ALA A 2 4.11 7.23 -14.69
N ALA A 3 4.80 6.30 -15.34
CA ALA A 3 5.18 5.04 -14.72
C ALA A 3 5.93 5.29 -13.40
N THR A 4 5.51 4.61 -12.32
CA THR A 4 5.99 4.92 -10.97
C THR A 4 6.15 3.66 -10.14
N THR A 5 7.14 3.64 -9.25
CA THR A 5 7.33 2.56 -8.29
C THR A 5 6.78 2.99 -6.94
N ILE A 6 5.79 2.25 -6.46
CA ILE A 6 5.18 2.47 -5.16
C ILE A 6 6.07 1.82 -4.10
N VAL A 7 6.50 2.61 -3.12
CA VAL A 7 7.27 2.16 -1.96
C VAL A 7 6.36 2.20 -0.74
N PHE A 8 6.08 1.04 -0.16
CA PHE A 8 5.03 0.90 0.86
C PHE A 8 5.44 -0.11 1.93
N TYR A 9 5.26 0.21 3.21
CA TYR A 9 5.45 -0.76 4.29
C TYR A 9 4.10 -1.22 4.84
N GLY A 10 3.81 -2.51 4.73
CA GLY A 10 2.52 -3.04 5.13
C GLY A 10 2.21 -4.40 4.55
N ILE A 11 0.91 -4.70 4.43
CA ILE A 11 0.42 -5.94 3.84
C ILE A 11 0.01 -5.70 2.39
N ARG A 12 0.24 -6.69 1.53
CA ARG A 12 -0.23 -6.73 0.13
C ARG A 12 -1.42 -7.67 0.06
N LEU A 13 -2.47 -7.23 -0.61
CA LEU A 13 -3.68 -7.99 -0.87
C LEU A 13 -3.98 -7.95 -2.36
N GLU A 14 -4.36 -9.09 -2.91
CA GLU A 14 -4.95 -9.15 -4.24
C GLU A 14 -6.38 -8.64 -4.17
N VAL A 15 -6.77 -7.87 -5.18
CA VAL A 15 -8.09 -7.29 -5.30
C VAL A 15 -8.82 -8.03 -6.42
N PRO A 16 -9.91 -8.76 -6.11
CA PRO A 16 -10.77 -9.30 -7.16
C PRO A 16 -11.55 -8.15 -7.82
N GLU A 17 -11.90 -8.31 -9.10
CA GLU A 17 -12.71 -7.32 -9.84
C GLU A 17 -14.00 -6.93 -9.11
N SER A 18 -14.62 -7.87 -8.38
CA SER A 18 -15.84 -7.63 -7.59
C SER A 18 -15.69 -6.52 -6.54
N ASP A 19 -14.47 -6.25 -6.09
CA ASP A 19 -14.19 -5.30 -5.00
C ASP A 19 -13.82 -3.91 -5.53
N VAL A 20 -13.58 -3.76 -6.84
CA VAL A 20 -13.12 -2.51 -7.48
C VAL A 20 -14.08 -1.35 -7.19
N THR A 21 -15.39 -1.54 -7.37
CA THR A 21 -16.38 -0.48 -7.10
C THR A 21 -16.35 -0.02 -5.64
N ALA A 22 -16.14 -0.94 -4.70
CA ALA A 22 -16.05 -0.61 -3.28
C ALA A 22 -14.75 0.13 -2.94
N LEU A 23 -13.66 -0.17 -3.65
CA LEU A 23 -12.38 0.53 -3.51
C LEU A 23 -12.45 1.94 -4.10
N GLU A 24 -13.02 2.11 -5.29
CA GLU A 24 -13.27 3.41 -5.92
C GLU A 24 -14.15 4.30 -5.03
N SER A 25 -15.21 3.72 -4.46
CA SER A 25 -16.14 4.41 -3.56
C SER A 25 -15.60 4.58 -2.14
N ARG A 26 -14.40 4.05 -1.84
CA ARG A 26 -13.77 4.06 -0.50
C ARG A 26 -14.63 3.43 0.60
N THR A 27 -15.46 2.46 0.25
CA THR A 27 -16.35 1.72 1.15
C THR A 27 -15.86 0.31 1.47
N HIS A 28 -14.76 -0.12 0.83
CA HIS A 28 -14.20 -1.45 1.06
C HIS A 28 -13.88 -1.69 2.56
N PRO A 29 -14.34 -2.79 3.19
CA PRO A 29 -14.23 -3.01 4.63
C PRO A 29 -12.79 -2.90 5.17
N LYS A 30 -11.81 -3.41 4.42
CA LYS A 30 -10.40 -3.32 4.81
C LYS A 30 -9.84 -1.89 4.81
N ILE A 31 -10.35 -1.01 3.93
CA ILE A 31 -9.99 0.42 3.93
C ILE A 31 -10.61 1.10 5.15
N LEU A 32 -11.88 0.79 5.45
CA LEU A 32 -12.56 1.35 6.62
C LEU A 32 -11.83 0.98 7.91
N ALA A 33 -11.50 -0.31 8.08
CA ALA A 33 -10.72 -0.79 9.22
C ALA A 33 -9.34 -0.12 9.30
N ALA A 34 -8.60 -0.04 8.19
CA ALA A 34 -7.30 0.64 8.17
C ALA A 34 -7.40 2.11 8.64
N ARG A 35 -8.43 2.83 8.21
CA ARG A 35 -8.66 4.24 8.59
C ARG A 35 -8.96 4.41 10.07
N GLU A 36 -9.67 3.48 10.70
CA GLU A 36 -10.01 3.53 12.14
C GLU A 36 -8.76 3.57 13.03
N VAL A 37 -7.66 2.95 12.59
CA VAL A 37 -6.37 2.95 13.29
C VAL A 37 -5.33 3.85 12.65
N GLY A 38 -5.75 4.72 11.72
CA GLY A 38 -4.88 5.70 11.06
C GLY A 38 -3.81 5.08 10.15
N LEU A 39 -4.03 3.89 9.62
CA LEU A 39 -3.20 3.33 8.56
C LEU A 39 -3.56 3.96 7.21
N GLU A 40 -2.57 4.05 6.35
CA GLU A 40 -2.70 4.45 4.96
C GLU A 40 -3.00 3.23 4.09
N TYR A 41 -3.47 3.48 2.87
CA TYR A 41 -3.67 2.46 1.85
C TYR A 41 -3.29 2.99 0.47
N TYR A 42 -2.94 2.07 -0.42
CA TYR A 42 -2.73 2.34 -1.84
C TYR A 42 -3.34 1.20 -2.63
N TRP A 43 -4.06 1.47 -3.71
CA TRP A 43 -4.52 0.41 -4.60
C TRP A 43 -4.49 0.87 -6.05
N GLY A 44 -4.37 -0.07 -6.98
CA GLY A 44 -4.36 0.20 -8.41
C GLY A 44 -4.12 -1.06 -9.23
N ASN A 45 -4.19 -0.93 -10.55
CA ASN A 45 -3.71 -1.95 -11.47
C ASN A 45 -2.19 -1.81 -11.64
N PHE A 46 -1.46 -2.90 -11.43
CA PHE A 46 0.00 -2.96 -11.55
C PHE A 46 0.48 -3.77 -12.76
N ASP A 47 -0.42 -4.20 -13.64
CA ASP A 47 -0.07 -4.84 -14.91
C ASP A 47 -0.63 -4.02 -16.08
N SER A 48 0.06 -4.04 -17.21
CA SER A 48 -0.34 -3.37 -18.45
C SER A 48 0.33 -4.07 -19.63
N PRO A 49 -0.44 -4.60 -20.61
CA PRO A 49 -1.86 -4.38 -20.86
C PRO A 49 -2.82 -5.29 -20.05
N GLY A 50 -2.32 -6.09 -19.12
CA GLY A 50 -3.12 -7.00 -18.30
C GLY A 50 -3.78 -6.35 -17.08
N GLU A 51 -4.25 -7.19 -16.16
CA GLU A 51 -4.85 -6.74 -14.91
C GLU A 51 -4.20 -7.45 -13.72
N GLU A 52 -3.55 -6.66 -12.86
CA GLU A 52 -3.09 -7.09 -11.54
C GLU A 52 -3.51 -6.01 -10.53
N TYR A 53 -4.77 -6.08 -10.08
CA TYR A 53 -5.26 -5.19 -9.03
C TYR A 53 -4.69 -5.59 -7.68
N VAL A 54 -3.95 -4.66 -7.07
CA VAL A 54 -3.31 -4.86 -5.77
C VAL A 54 -3.71 -3.74 -4.84
N MET A 55 -3.93 -4.09 -3.57
CA MET A 55 -4.12 -3.14 -2.47
C MET A 55 -3.03 -3.35 -1.41
N PHE A 56 -2.45 -2.25 -0.96
CA PHE A 56 -1.56 -2.17 0.18
C PHE A 56 -2.25 -1.49 1.35
N ILE A 57 -2.01 -1.98 2.57
CA ILE A 57 -2.50 -1.38 3.83
C ILE A 57 -1.33 -1.29 4.82
N GLY A 58 -1.09 -0.09 5.37
CA GLY A 58 0.10 0.18 6.19
C GLY A 58 0.54 1.63 6.11
N LYS A 59 1.75 1.88 5.58
CA LYS A 59 2.35 3.20 5.40
C LYS A 59 2.87 3.36 3.97
N LEU A 60 2.38 4.36 3.24
CA LEU A 60 2.99 4.80 2.00
C LEU A 60 4.28 5.54 2.35
N ILE A 61 5.40 4.95 1.97
CA ILE A 61 6.71 5.54 2.19
C ILE A 61 6.99 6.59 1.13
N GLY A 62 6.61 6.32 -0.12
CA GLY A 62 6.73 7.26 -1.22
C GLY A 62 6.47 6.62 -2.57
N LYS A 63 6.68 7.41 -3.62
CA LYS A 63 6.61 6.99 -5.01
C LYS A 63 7.90 7.39 -5.73
N ILE A 64 8.44 6.52 -6.56
CA ILE A 64 9.65 6.76 -7.35
C ILE A 64 9.29 6.72 -8.83
N GLY A 65 9.41 7.85 -9.51
CA GLY A 65 9.00 8.00 -10.91
C GLY A 65 9.35 9.37 -11.43
N PHE A 66 9.19 9.59 -12.74
CA PHE A 66 9.56 10.84 -13.39
C PHE A 66 8.84 12.07 -12.82
N GLU A 67 7.59 11.90 -12.39
CA GLU A 67 6.77 12.94 -11.77
C GLU A 67 6.82 12.92 -10.23
N ASP A 68 7.42 11.89 -9.63
CA ASP A 68 7.51 11.69 -8.19
C ASP A 68 8.95 11.93 -7.70
N HIS A 69 9.43 11.15 -6.72
CA HIS A 69 10.80 11.24 -6.26
C HIS A 69 11.76 10.51 -7.21
N ASN A 70 12.92 11.10 -7.46
CA ASN A 70 14.00 10.41 -8.17
C ASN A 70 14.77 9.43 -7.27
N GLU A 71 14.76 9.68 -5.96
CA GLU A 71 15.37 8.81 -4.95
C GLU A 71 14.61 8.90 -3.62
N LEU A 72 14.67 7.83 -2.85
CA LEU A 72 14.20 7.79 -1.46
C LEU A 72 15.30 7.20 -0.58
N GLN A 73 15.57 7.83 0.56
CA GLN A 73 16.59 7.40 1.50
C GLN A 73 15.96 7.17 2.88
N PHE A 74 16.26 6.01 3.47
CA PHE A 74 15.80 5.65 4.81
C PHE A 74 16.95 5.04 5.59
N ASN A 75 17.11 5.50 6.82
CA ASN A 75 17.98 4.82 7.77
C ASN A 75 17.23 3.67 8.45
N VAL A 76 17.97 2.80 9.14
CA VAL A 76 17.40 1.64 9.83
C VAL A 76 16.38 2.07 10.89
N ALA A 77 16.63 3.15 11.62
CA ALA A 77 15.73 3.63 12.67
C ALA A 77 14.34 4.01 12.12
N MET A 78 14.29 4.72 10.99
CA MET A 78 13.04 5.08 10.32
C MET A 78 12.25 3.84 9.90
N ILE A 79 12.92 2.83 9.34
CA ILE A 79 12.26 1.57 8.94
C ILE A 79 11.73 0.82 10.17
N SER A 80 12.51 0.77 11.25
CA SER A 80 12.08 0.15 12.51
C SER A 80 10.86 0.86 13.12
N GLU A 81 10.84 2.20 13.16
CA GLU A 81 9.70 2.97 13.66
C GLU A 81 8.43 2.73 12.83
N ILE A 82 8.55 2.73 11.50
CA ILE A 82 7.44 2.41 10.60
C ILE A 82 6.97 0.97 10.84
N ALA A 83 7.89 0.03 11.00
CA ALA A 83 7.57 -1.38 11.22
C ALA A 83 6.79 -1.62 12.50
N GLU A 84 7.23 -1.01 13.62
CA GLU A 84 6.55 -1.12 14.92
C GLU A 84 5.16 -0.49 14.87
N LEU A 85 5.05 0.73 14.30
CA LEU A 85 3.79 1.44 14.17
C LEU A 85 2.77 0.67 13.32
N VAL A 86 3.19 0.24 12.12
CA VAL A 86 2.31 -0.48 11.20
C VAL A 86 1.89 -1.83 11.78
N SER A 87 2.83 -2.60 12.36
CA SER A 87 2.53 -3.90 12.96
C SER A 87 1.57 -3.78 14.15
N GLY A 88 1.74 -2.75 14.99
CA GLY A 88 0.85 -2.49 16.12
C GLY A 88 -0.59 -2.18 15.66
N ARG A 89 -0.74 -1.32 14.65
CA ARG A 89 -2.04 -0.90 14.12
C ARG A 89 -2.75 -2.01 13.34
N LEU A 90 -2.02 -2.77 12.51
CA LEU A 90 -2.60 -3.90 11.78
C LEU A 90 -3.24 -4.93 12.73
N ARG A 91 -2.57 -5.21 13.86
CA ARG A 91 -3.10 -6.12 14.89
C ARG A 91 -4.36 -5.60 15.56
N GLN A 92 -4.48 -4.29 15.78
CA GLN A 92 -5.65 -3.68 16.42
C GLN A 92 -6.94 -3.90 15.63
N VAL A 93 -6.84 -4.04 14.30
CA VAL A 93 -7.98 -4.27 13.40
C VAL A 93 -8.02 -5.69 12.84
N GLY A 94 -7.26 -6.61 13.44
CA GLY A 94 -7.37 -8.04 13.17
C GLY A 94 -6.68 -8.53 11.89
N PHE A 95 -5.82 -7.73 11.25
CA PHE A 95 -4.96 -8.26 10.18
C PHE A 95 -3.91 -9.21 10.77
N VAL A 96 -3.75 -10.37 10.14
CA VAL A 96 -2.86 -11.46 10.58
C VAL A 96 -1.63 -11.61 9.68
N GLU A 97 -1.67 -10.98 8.51
CA GLU A 97 -0.60 -10.97 7.53
C GLU A 97 0.62 -10.22 8.09
N LYS A 98 1.81 -10.74 7.80
CA LYS A 98 3.06 -10.11 8.24
C LYS A 98 3.36 -8.90 7.34
N PRO A 99 3.49 -7.68 7.89
CA PRO A 99 3.85 -6.54 7.08
C PRO A 99 5.31 -6.63 6.63
N CYS A 100 5.60 -6.15 5.43
CA CYS A 100 6.94 -6.04 4.89
C CYS A 100 7.07 -4.79 4.00
N LEU A 101 8.29 -4.49 3.58
CA LEU A 101 8.57 -3.43 2.62
C LEU A 101 8.27 -3.94 1.20
N HIS A 102 7.34 -3.27 0.53
CA HIS A 102 6.97 -3.50 -0.86
C HIS A 102 7.54 -2.40 -1.73
N LEU A 103 8.13 -2.81 -2.85
CA LEU A 103 8.49 -1.94 -3.96
C LEU A 103 7.82 -2.54 -5.19
N LYS A 104 6.81 -1.87 -5.73
CA LYS A 104 6.06 -2.39 -6.87
C LYS A 104 5.93 -1.34 -7.96
N PHE A 105 6.45 -1.67 -9.15
CA PHE A 105 6.33 -0.85 -10.34
C PHE A 105 4.89 -0.88 -10.83
N GLN A 106 4.31 0.31 -11.00
CA GLN A 106 3.02 0.53 -11.59
C GLN A 106 3.24 1.11 -13.00
N PRO A 107 2.85 0.38 -14.06
CA PRO A 107 2.91 0.88 -15.42
C PRO A 107 1.89 2.01 -15.62
N ASP A 108 2.05 2.71 -16.75
CA ASP A 108 1.14 3.77 -17.18
C ASP A 108 -0.21 3.32 -17.73
#